data_AF-A0A7K1J142-F1
#
_entry.id   AF-A0A7K1J142-F1
#
_cell.length_a   1.000
_cell.length_b   1.000
_cell.length_c   1.000
_cell.angle_alpha   90.00
_cell.angle_beta   90.00
_cell.angle_gamma   90.00
#
_symmetry.space_group_name_H-M   'P 1'
#
loop_
_entity.id
_entity.type
_entity.pdbx_description
1 polymer ?
#
loop_
_entity_poly.entity_id
_entity_poly.type
_entity_poly.pdbx_seq_one_letter_code
_entity_poly.pdbx_strand_id
1 'polypeptide(L)'
;MFIDLAKSNRKELPRCDVAVIGAGAAGITLALELEKSGLSVVILEGGYRDFTVLSQDRYKGEVTAGPGFTYPDLDVWRLRYFGGTTNHWIGWCRRIEENVFGPRTNDLGEGWPFARADLEGDYQDALEICTLGRDVFDANELLDGLGVKNLIPSNDVLATPVWRFPKELRFGGYYRIRLQESAVPIYFGANCQGFSFEEVDGAVTARKLHINNDLGVDFEITADCFVLACGGIENTRQLLVAADDVKGLRQSDTLGRGFLEHPHGAVGAVFCGDHAPEDLVGFTDYPLDVDKTQFKIGLGLNEEFAAERGMINTSFTMEPLESIPEESLHGEALRKLWESSRPSALKSKSSHVIGLYARTEQRWNAESRISLISAKDDLGSKRARLDWRVSDQDVADIKTSLELVAKELMKAGFGPVTFGDPSEFVTMEGGGHHLGGARMHESPDYGVVDANLKCHAIDNL
;
A
#
# COMPACT_ATOMS: atom_id res chain seq x y z
N MET A 1 -6.25 21.07 -16.69
CA MET A 1 -7.43 21.93 -16.45
C MET A 1 -8.28 21.36 -15.31
N PHE A 2 -8.75 22.16 -14.34
CA PHE A 2 -9.59 21.67 -13.23
C PHE A 2 -11.04 22.12 -13.36
N ILE A 3 -11.97 21.17 -13.24
CA ILE A 3 -13.41 21.39 -13.48
C ILE A 3 -14.20 20.87 -12.27
N ASP A 4 -15.11 21.70 -11.76
CA ASP A 4 -16.00 21.35 -10.65
C ASP A 4 -17.33 20.81 -11.20
N LEU A 5 -17.54 19.48 -11.14
CA LEU A 5 -18.82 18.86 -11.48
C LEU A 5 -19.79 18.82 -10.31
N ALA A 6 -19.32 18.95 -9.06
CA ALA A 6 -20.14 18.85 -7.86
C ALA A 6 -21.37 19.77 -7.92
N LYS A 7 -21.21 20.94 -8.55
CA LYS A 7 -22.26 21.98 -8.67
C LYS A 7 -22.73 22.21 -10.11
N SER A 8 -22.30 21.38 -11.06
CA SER A 8 -22.69 21.52 -12.46
C SER A 8 -24.12 21.03 -12.70
N ASN A 9 -24.87 21.73 -13.55
CA ASN A 9 -26.17 21.28 -14.08
C ASN A 9 -26.07 20.83 -15.55
N ARG A 10 -24.88 20.88 -16.15
CA ARG A 10 -24.67 20.52 -17.55
C ARG A 10 -24.43 19.03 -17.69
N LYS A 11 -25.46 18.26 -18.06
CA LYS A 11 -25.45 16.79 -18.05
C LYS A 11 -24.47 16.10 -19.03
N GLU A 12 -23.97 16.82 -20.02
CA GLU A 12 -23.14 16.22 -21.08
C GLU A 12 -21.65 16.40 -20.79
N LEU A 13 -20.93 15.28 -20.70
CA LEU A 13 -19.47 15.22 -20.73
C LEU A 13 -19.00 14.82 -22.14
N PRO A 14 -17.88 15.38 -22.62
CA PRO A 14 -17.36 15.01 -23.93
C PRO A 14 -16.92 13.54 -23.92
N ARG A 15 -17.14 12.84 -25.04
CA ARG A 15 -16.48 11.56 -25.30
C ARG A 15 -14.95 11.76 -25.28
N CYS A 16 -14.23 10.76 -24.81
CA CYS A 16 -12.78 10.73 -24.78
C CYS A 16 -12.25 9.36 -25.24
N ASP A 17 -10.94 9.25 -25.43
CA ASP A 17 -10.29 7.98 -25.73
C ASP A 17 -10.06 7.20 -24.44
N VAL A 18 -9.62 7.88 -23.36
CA VAL A 18 -9.34 7.26 -22.06
C VAL A 18 -10.01 8.03 -20.92
N ALA A 19 -10.80 7.33 -20.11
CA ALA A 19 -11.35 7.85 -18.85
C ALA A 19 -10.70 7.14 -17.65
N VAL A 20 -9.93 7.89 -16.86
CA VAL A 20 -9.33 7.38 -15.62
C VAL A 20 -10.19 7.81 -14.43
N ILE A 21 -10.59 6.85 -13.61
CA ILE A 21 -11.44 7.09 -12.44
C ILE A 21 -10.54 7.12 -11.19
N GLY A 22 -10.41 8.28 -10.57
CA GLY A 22 -9.57 8.56 -9.41
C GLY A 22 -8.37 9.44 -9.75
N ALA A 23 -8.15 10.49 -8.94
CA ALA A 23 -7.02 11.40 -9.05
C ALA A 23 -6.00 11.23 -7.90
N GLY A 24 -5.78 9.97 -7.50
CA GLY A 24 -4.70 9.56 -6.59
C GLY A 24 -3.35 9.42 -7.30
N ALA A 25 -2.36 8.78 -6.65
CA ALA A 25 -1.03 8.57 -7.23
C ALA A 25 -1.07 7.92 -8.62
N ALA A 26 -1.80 6.81 -8.76
CA ALA A 26 -1.93 6.09 -10.02
C ALA A 26 -2.60 6.94 -11.11
N GLY A 27 -3.71 7.61 -10.79
CA GLY A 27 -4.43 8.45 -11.74
C GLY A 27 -3.63 9.69 -12.18
N ILE A 28 -2.88 10.31 -11.26
CA ILE A 28 -1.97 11.42 -11.58
C ILE A 28 -0.83 10.94 -12.47
N THR A 29 -0.25 9.77 -12.18
CA THR A 29 0.80 9.15 -13.00
C THR A 29 0.31 8.91 -14.43
N LEU A 30 -0.85 8.28 -14.58
CA LEU A 30 -1.48 8.06 -15.89
C LEU A 30 -1.79 9.38 -16.61
N ALA A 31 -2.24 10.41 -15.91
CA ALA A 31 -2.50 11.72 -16.51
C ALA A 31 -1.23 12.32 -17.13
N LEU A 32 -0.10 12.26 -16.40
CA LEU A 32 1.18 12.81 -16.84
C LEU A 32 1.77 12.03 -18.02
N GLU A 33 1.58 10.71 -18.05
CA GLU A 33 2.11 9.86 -19.11
C GLU A 33 1.24 9.90 -20.36
N LEU A 34 -0.08 9.71 -20.21
CA LEU A 34 -0.99 9.68 -21.35
C LEU A 34 -1.16 11.04 -22.02
N GLU A 35 -0.85 12.16 -21.36
CA GLU A 35 -0.81 13.47 -22.01
C GLU A 35 0.19 13.50 -23.19
N LYS A 36 1.27 12.71 -23.11
CA LYS A 36 2.29 12.61 -24.17
C LYS A 36 1.81 11.83 -25.39
N SER A 37 0.73 11.05 -25.25
CA SER A 37 0.24 10.14 -26.30
C SER A 37 -0.58 10.81 -27.41
N GLY A 38 -1.08 12.03 -27.17
CA GLY A 38 -2.02 12.71 -28.08
C GLY A 38 -3.47 12.21 -27.99
N LEU A 39 -3.76 11.21 -27.15
CA LEU A 39 -5.11 10.77 -26.84
C LEU A 39 -5.88 11.85 -26.06
N SER A 40 -7.19 11.90 -26.25
CA SER A 40 -8.10 12.65 -25.40
C SER A 40 -8.32 11.88 -24.09
N VAL A 41 -7.74 12.39 -23.01
CA VAL A 41 -7.77 11.74 -21.69
C VAL A 41 -8.56 12.62 -20.72
N VAL A 42 -9.35 12.00 -19.84
CA VAL A 42 -9.99 12.71 -18.72
C VAL A 42 -9.74 11.96 -17.41
N ILE A 43 -9.61 12.72 -16.32
CA ILE A 43 -9.57 12.18 -14.95
C ILE A 43 -10.86 12.55 -14.22
N LEU A 44 -11.47 11.57 -13.54
CA LEU A 44 -12.73 11.72 -12.82
C LEU A 44 -12.49 11.42 -11.34
N GLU A 45 -12.48 12.45 -10.50
CA GLU A 45 -12.30 12.34 -9.05
C GLU A 45 -13.65 12.47 -8.34
N GLY A 46 -14.03 11.45 -7.57
CA GLY A 46 -15.29 11.47 -6.79
C GLY A 46 -15.25 12.48 -5.64
N GLY A 47 -14.06 12.80 -5.15
CA GLY A 47 -13.78 13.86 -4.21
C GLY A 47 -13.66 15.24 -4.82
N TYR A 48 -13.34 16.20 -3.96
CA TYR A 48 -13.07 17.58 -4.37
C TYR A 48 -11.57 17.78 -4.56
N ARG A 49 -11.18 19.01 -4.93
CA ARG A 49 -9.77 19.41 -4.87
C ARG A 49 -9.23 19.35 -3.44
N ASP A 50 -10.02 19.80 -2.49
CA ASP A 50 -9.66 19.89 -1.07
C ASP A 50 -10.51 18.89 -0.25
N PHE A 51 -10.01 18.46 0.90
CA PHE A 51 -10.73 17.50 1.75
C PHE A 51 -12.11 18.02 2.19
N THR A 52 -13.12 17.16 2.16
CA THR A 52 -14.41 17.43 2.81
C THR A 52 -14.97 16.18 3.48
N VAL A 53 -15.65 16.38 4.61
CA VAL A 53 -16.35 15.30 5.32
C VAL A 53 -17.44 14.68 4.46
N LEU A 54 -18.17 15.50 3.69
CA LEU A 54 -19.23 15.01 2.80
C LEU A 54 -18.73 13.95 1.82
N SER A 55 -17.60 14.21 1.14
CA SER A 55 -17.07 13.21 0.23
C SER A 55 -16.45 12.02 0.96
N GLN A 56 -15.72 12.29 2.06
CA GLN A 56 -15.05 11.25 2.83
C GLN A 56 -16.04 10.22 3.41
N ASP A 57 -17.22 10.66 3.86
CA ASP A 57 -18.28 9.81 4.42
C ASP A 57 -18.77 8.73 3.45
N ARG A 58 -18.57 8.90 2.14
CA ARG A 58 -18.91 7.90 1.11
C ARG A 58 -17.94 6.73 1.08
N TYR A 59 -16.76 6.84 1.70
CA TYR A 59 -15.84 5.72 1.92
C TYR A 59 -16.14 4.90 3.18
N LYS A 60 -17.05 5.35 4.06
CA LYS A 60 -17.48 4.53 5.21
C LYS A 60 -18.07 3.20 4.74
N GLY A 61 -17.85 2.17 5.53
CA GLY A 61 -18.36 0.84 5.30
C GLY A 61 -18.25 0.03 6.57
N GLU A 62 -18.24 -1.29 6.43
CA GLU A 62 -18.05 -2.19 7.57
C GLU A 62 -16.65 -2.80 7.53
N VAL A 63 -16.08 -3.01 8.71
CA VAL A 63 -14.79 -3.67 8.87
C VAL A 63 -14.96 -4.77 9.91
N THR A 64 -14.50 -5.96 9.56
CA THR A 64 -14.22 -7.02 10.52
C THR A 64 -12.79 -7.49 10.32
N ALA A 65 -12.14 -7.85 11.43
CA ALA A 65 -10.82 -8.46 11.41
C ALA A 65 -10.86 -9.81 12.13
N GLY A 66 -9.87 -10.65 11.88
CA GLY A 66 -9.70 -11.93 12.57
C GLY A 66 -9.64 -11.76 14.10
N PRO A 67 -9.88 -12.83 14.89
CA PRO A 67 -9.86 -12.74 16.35
C PRO A 67 -8.58 -12.06 16.88
N GLY A 68 -8.75 -10.99 17.66
CA GLY A 68 -7.64 -10.23 18.23
C GLY A 68 -7.14 -9.07 17.36
N PHE A 69 -7.30 -9.15 16.04
CA PHE A 69 -6.91 -8.09 15.11
C PHE A 69 -7.90 -6.94 15.12
N THR A 70 -7.36 -5.75 14.92
CA THR A 70 -8.11 -4.53 14.72
C THR A 70 -7.70 -3.89 13.42
N TYR A 71 -8.68 -3.32 12.73
CA TYR A 71 -8.45 -2.60 11.50
C TYR A 71 -9.29 -1.31 11.58
N PRO A 72 -8.73 -0.14 11.27
CA PRO A 72 -9.46 1.12 11.32
C PRO A 72 -10.71 1.14 10.46
N ASP A 73 -11.62 2.08 10.71
CA ASP A 73 -12.75 2.30 9.83
C ASP A 73 -12.27 2.55 8.38
N LEU A 74 -13.05 2.08 7.39
CA LEU A 74 -12.63 2.09 5.97
C LEU A 74 -12.32 3.46 5.39
N ASP A 75 -12.81 4.53 6.02
CA ASP A 75 -12.55 5.92 5.65
C ASP A 75 -11.34 6.52 6.37
N VAL A 76 -10.55 5.73 7.10
CA VAL A 76 -9.31 6.20 7.75
C VAL A 76 -8.10 6.08 6.82
N TRP A 77 -7.86 4.90 6.24
CA TRP A 77 -6.71 4.63 5.35
C TRP A 77 -6.93 4.97 3.87
N ARG A 78 -8.03 5.65 3.57
CA ARG A 78 -8.41 6.02 2.21
C ARG A 78 -8.82 7.47 2.21
N LEU A 79 -8.30 8.27 1.29
CA LEU A 79 -8.66 9.67 1.20
C LEU A 79 -9.34 9.98 -0.12
N ARG A 80 -10.50 10.64 -0.05
CA ARG A 80 -11.35 10.90 -1.21
C ARG A 80 -11.30 12.36 -1.65
N TYR A 81 -10.16 12.76 -2.21
CA TYR A 81 -9.92 14.06 -2.81
C TYR A 81 -8.65 14.04 -3.65
N PHE A 82 -8.34 15.14 -4.34
CA PHE A 82 -7.16 15.25 -5.21
C PHE A 82 -5.86 14.84 -4.52
N GLY A 83 -5.09 13.95 -5.15
CA GLY A 83 -3.89 13.31 -4.61
C GLY A 83 -4.17 12.00 -3.87
N GLY A 84 -5.42 11.72 -3.52
CA GLY A 84 -5.84 10.50 -2.84
C GLY A 84 -5.08 10.25 -1.54
N THR A 85 -4.77 8.99 -1.25
CA THR A 85 -4.08 8.54 -0.04
C THR A 85 -2.64 9.10 0.09
N THR A 86 -2.02 9.62 -0.97
CA THR A 86 -0.70 10.30 -0.84
C THR A 86 -0.76 11.56 0.04
N ASN A 87 -1.97 12.04 0.36
CA ASN A 87 -2.11 13.18 1.25
C ASN A 87 -1.76 12.90 2.72
N HIS A 88 -1.74 11.63 3.15
CA HIS A 88 -1.32 11.25 4.50
C HIS A 88 -0.22 10.19 4.56
N TRP A 89 0.19 9.61 3.42
CA TRP A 89 1.28 8.63 3.41
C TRP A 89 2.59 9.25 3.91
N ILE A 90 3.52 8.39 4.32
CA ILE A 90 4.83 8.81 4.83
C ILE A 90 5.94 8.64 3.78
N GLY A 91 5.60 8.10 2.60
CA GLY A 91 6.53 7.99 1.46
C GLY A 91 7.59 6.91 1.65
N TRP A 92 7.26 5.78 2.27
CA TRP A 92 8.16 4.64 2.37
C TRP A 92 8.25 3.94 1.01
N CYS A 93 9.24 4.28 0.20
CA CYS A 93 9.42 3.68 -1.12
C CYS A 93 10.55 2.64 -1.08
N ARG A 94 10.29 1.47 -1.65
CA ARG A 94 11.25 0.38 -1.81
C ARG A 94 10.97 -0.39 -3.09
N ARG A 95 11.98 -1.06 -3.63
CA ARG A 95 11.81 -2.08 -4.68
C ARG A 95 11.20 -3.35 -4.08
N ILE A 96 10.41 -4.05 -4.88
CA ILE A 96 9.85 -5.36 -4.53
C ILE A 96 10.97 -6.41 -4.61
N GLU A 97 10.97 -7.35 -3.68
CA GLU A 97 11.91 -8.47 -3.58
C GLU A 97 11.79 -9.47 -4.76
N GLU A 98 12.87 -10.16 -5.11
CA GLU A 98 12.85 -11.13 -6.22
C GLU A 98 12.00 -12.36 -5.88
N ASN A 99 11.96 -12.74 -4.60
CA ASN A 99 11.31 -13.96 -4.15
C ASN A 99 9.78 -13.99 -4.38
N VAL A 100 9.13 -12.85 -4.63
CA VAL A 100 7.68 -12.81 -4.91
C VAL A 100 7.33 -13.07 -6.38
N PHE A 101 8.30 -13.08 -7.29
CA PHE A 101 8.08 -13.32 -8.71
C PHE A 101 8.12 -14.82 -9.07
N GLY A 102 8.63 -15.65 -8.17
CA GLY A 102 8.62 -17.10 -8.29
C GLY A 102 7.59 -17.77 -7.37
N PRO A 103 7.31 -19.07 -7.61
CA PRO A 103 6.44 -19.84 -6.73
C PRO A 103 7.06 -20.01 -5.34
N ARG A 104 6.25 -19.78 -4.30
CA ARG A 104 6.64 -19.97 -2.89
C ARG A 104 5.74 -21.00 -2.22
N THR A 105 6.30 -21.75 -1.28
CA THR A 105 5.56 -22.76 -0.51
C THR A 105 4.70 -22.14 0.58
N ASN A 106 3.88 -22.95 1.27
CA ASN A 106 3.02 -22.52 2.40
C ASN A 106 2.04 -21.39 2.03
N ASP A 107 1.32 -21.52 0.91
CA ASP A 107 0.25 -20.60 0.48
C ASP A 107 0.71 -19.15 0.25
N LEU A 108 1.99 -18.95 -0.06
CA LEU A 108 2.59 -17.64 -0.39
C LEU A 108 2.46 -17.25 -1.87
N GLY A 109 1.75 -18.06 -2.66
CA GLY A 109 1.42 -17.79 -4.06
C GLY A 109 2.39 -18.38 -5.08
N GLU A 110 1.96 -18.38 -6.34
CA GLU A 110 2.68 -18.96 -7.48
C GLU A 110 3.68 -18.00 -8.13
N GLY A 111 3.70 -16.74 -7.68
CA GLY A 111 4.50 -15.66 -8.26
C GLY A 111 3.66 -14.70 -9.10
N TRP A 112 4.28 -13.59 -9.51
CA TRP A 112 3.70 -12.66 -10.49
C TRP A 112 3.84 -13.24 -11.91
N PRO A 113 2.93 -12.90 -12.85
CA PRO A 113 2.94 -13.43 -14.22
C PRO A 113 3.98 -12.75 -15.14
N PHE A 114 5.05 -12.21 -14.55
CA PHE A 114 6.16 -11.56 -15.23
C PHE A 114 7.39 -11.58 -14.31
N ALA A 115 8.57 -11.28 -14.84
CA ALA A 115 9.80 -11.27 -14.06
C ALA A 115 10.02 -9.89 -13.41
N ARG A 116 10.79 -9.84 -12.31
CA ARG A 116 11.15 -8.55 -11.68
C ARG A 116 11.85 -7.59 -12.64
N ALA A 117 12.67 -8.15 -13.53
CA ALA A 117 13.41 -7.39 -14.54
C ALA A 117 12.49 -6.64 -15.52
N ASP A 118 11.25 -7.10 -15.73
CA ASP A 118 10.28 -6.44 -16.61
C ASP A 118 9.84 -5.09 -16.03
N LEU A 119 9.94 -4.90 -14.70
CA LEU A 119 9.62 -3.65 -14.00
C LEU A 119 10.78 -2.64 -13.98
N GLU A 120 11.96 -2.95 -14.51
CA GLU A 120 13.12 -2.06 -14.34
C GLU A 120 12.89 -0.69 -14.98
N GLY A 121 12.26 -0.64 -16.16
CA GLY A 121 11.85 0.62 -16.79
C GLY A 121 10.86 1.41 -15.93
N ASP A 122 9.83 0.73 -15.43
CA ASP A 122 8.81 1.34 -14.58
C ASP A 122 9.40 1.86 -13.25
N TYR A 123 10.41 1.18 -12.69
CA TYR A 123 11.12 1.67 -11.52
C TYR A 123 11.88 2.96 -11.79
N GLN A 124 12.51 3.12 -12.96
CA GLN A 124 13.18 4.36 -13.32
C GLN A 124 12.18 5.52 -13.44
N ASP A 125 11.04 5.30 -14.09
CA ASP A 125 9.99 6.31 -14.20
C ASP A 125 9.38 6.62 -12.81
N ALA A 126 9.19 5.62 -11.97
CA ALA A 126 8.67 5.78 -10.61
C ALA A 126 9.62 6.59 -9.72
N LEU A 127 10.95 6.49 -9.91
CA LEU A 127 11.91 7.33 -9.18
C LEU A 127 11.68 8.82 -9.48
N GLU A 128 11.48 9.18 -10.76
CA GLU A 128 11.19 10.56 -11.15
C GLU A 128 9.83 11.01 -10.61
N ILE A 129 8.78 10.21 -10.85
CA ILE A 129 7.41 10.56 -10.47
C ILE A 129 7.24 10.68 -8.95
N CYS A 130 7.92 9.84 -8.18
CA CYS A 130 7.91 9.91 -6.72
C CYS A 130 8.93 10.91 -6.17
N THR A 131 9.64 11.67 -7.01
CA THR A 131 10.67 12.63 -6.59
C THR A 131 11.77 12.00 -5.73
N LEU A 132 12.07 10.75 -6.01
CA LEU A 132 13.17 10.01 -5.41
C LEU A 132 14.49 10.43 -6.04
N GLY A 133 15.58 10.15 -5.34
CA GLY A 133 16.92 10.42 -5.80
C GLY A 133 17.46 9.36 -6.76
N ARG A 134 18.78 9.18 -6.72
CA ARG A 134 19.49 8.07 -7.33
C ARG A 134 18.86 6.74 -6.93
N ASP A 135 18.95 5.80 -7.87
CA ASP A 135 18.47 4.44 -7.76
C ASP A 135 19.41 3.58 -6.91
N VAL A 136 19.41 3.80 -5.60
CA VAL A 136 20.19 3.03 -4.64
C VAL A 136 19.33 2.60 -3.47
N PHE A 137 19.22 1.28 -3.33
CA PHE A 137 18.50 0.59 -2.27
C PHE A 137 19.41 -0.42 -1.54
N ASP A 138 20.72 -0.20 -1.57
CA ASP A 138 21.73 -0.99 -0.87
C ASP A 138 22.26 -0.23 0.35
N ALA A 139 22.23 -0.87 1.52
CA ALA A 139 22.64 -0.27 2.78
C ALA A 139 24.14 0.04 2.85
N ASN A 140 24.99 -0.83 2.30
CA ASN A 140 26.44 -0.62 2.32
C ASN A 140 26.82 0.55 1.41
N GLU A 141 26.27 0.60 0.21
CA GLU A 141 26.54 1.68 -0.74
C GLU A 141 26.15 3.06 -0.17
N LEU A 142 25.00 3.14 0.49
CA LEU A 142 24.54 4.38 1.12
C LEU A 142 25.44 4.80 2.29
N LEU A 143 25.80 3.87 3.18
CA LEU A 143 26.65 4.15 4.33
C LEU A 143 28.09 4.48 3.93
N ASP A 144 28.64 3.79 2.93
CA ASP A 144 29.95 4.09 2.34
C ASP A 144 29.97 5.50 1.74
N GLY A 145 28.88 5.90 1.06
CA GLY A 145 28.69 7.25 0.55
C GLY A 145 28.71 8.34 1.63
N LEU A 146 28.36 7.99 2.87
CA LEU A 146 28.45 8.87 4.05
C LEU A 146 29.76 8.71 4.83
N GLY A 147 30.62 7.76 4.46
CA GLY A 147 31.83 7.43 5.22
C GLY A 147 31.53 6.81 6.59
N VAL A 148 30.37 6.16 6.74
CA VAL A 148 29.94 5.49 7.97
C VAL A 148 30.08 3.98 7.81
N LYS A 149 30.55 3.30 8.86
CA LYS A 149 30.67 1.84 8.86
C LYS A 149 29.29 1.20 9.04
N ASN A 150 28.95 0.22 8.20
CA ASN A 150 27.79 -0.63 8.45
C ASN A 150 28.09 -1.63 9.60
N LEU A 151 27.41 -1.45 10.74
CA LEU A 151 27.53 -2.36 11.89
C LEU A 151 26.73 -3.66 11.75
N ILE A 152 25.68 -3.63 10.94
CA ILE A 152 24.76 -4.75 10.77
C ILE A 152 24.71 -5.08 9.27
N PRO A 153 25.78 -5.60 8.66
CA PRO A 153 25.75 -5.96 7.25
C PRO A 153 24.81 -7.14 7.00
N SER A 154 24.20 -7.17 5.82
CA SER A 154 23.47 -8.34 5.35
C SER A 154 24.39 -9.57 5.24
N ASN A 155 23.79 -10.76 5.38
CA ASN A 155 24.46 -12.04 5.27
C ASN A 155 23.48 -13.12 4.78
N ASP A 156 23.87 -14.39 4.81
CA ASP A 156 23.06 -15.52 4.34
C ASP A 156 21.73 -15.69 5.11
N VAL A 157 21.59 -15.06 6.29
CA VAL A 157 20.40 -15.11 7.15
C VAL A 157 19.72 -13.73 7.24
N LEU A 158 20.50 -12.67 7.41
CA LEU A 158 20.02 -11.32 7.67
C LEU A 158 20.00 -10.46 6.40
N ALA A 159 18.88 -9.79 6.15
CA ALA A 159 18.77 -8.71 5.17
C ALA A 159 18.74 -7.33 5.84
N THR A 160 19.20 -6.33 5.11
CA THR A 160 19.15 -4.91 5.50
C THR A 160 18.38 -4.09 4.47
N PRO A 161 17.04 -4.27 4.38
CA PRO A 161 16.25 -3.57 3.38
C PRO A 161 16.35 -2.05 3.55
N VAL A 162 16.37 -1.33 2.44
CA VAL A 162 16.42 0.13 2.41
C VAL A 162 15.09 0.69 1.93
N TRP A 163 14.58 1.68 2.67
CA TRP A 163 13.53 2.58 2.18
C TRP A 163 14.12 3.93 1.83
N ARG A 164 13.64 4.48 0.71
CA ARG A 164 13.94 5.82 0.23
C ARG A 164 12.68 6.67 0.37
N PHE A 165 12.85 7.94 0.70
CA PHE A 165 11.72 8.84 0.95
C PHE A 165 11.66 9.94 -0.13
N PRO A 166 10.48 10.16 -0.74
CA PRO A 166 10.23 11.27 -1.65
C PRO A 166 10.66 12.60 -1.07
N LYS A 167 11.27 13.44 -1.91
CA LYS A 167 11.51 14.85 -1.56
C LYS A 167 10.19 15.62 -1.45
N GLU A 168 9.19 15.21 -2.23
CA GLU A 168 7.86 15.80 -2.27
C GLU A 168 6.81 14.70 -2.05
N LEU A 169 6.25 14.66 -0.84
CA LEU A 169 5.35 13.58 -0.46
C LEU A 169 3.98 13.72 -1.14
N ARG A 170 3.44 14.93 -1.25
CA ARG A 170 2.00 15.12 -1.52
C ARG A 170 1.79 15.26 -3.03
N PHE A 171 1.40 14.19 -3.73
CA PHE A 171 1.24 14.21 -5.19
C PHE A 171 0.29 15.32 -5.66
N GLY A 172 -0.89 15.42 -5.03
CA GLY A 172 -1.86 16.46 -5.36
C GLY A 172 -1.32 17.88 -5.13
N GLY A 173 -0.44 18.07 -4.15
CA GLY A 173 0.23 19.36 -3.91
C GLY A 173 1.32 19.63 -4.95
N TYR A 174 2.21 18.67 -5.15
CA TYR A 174 3.39 18.78 -6.01
C TYR A 174 3.02 18.95 -7.48
N TYR A 175 2.13 18.10 -8.00
CA TYR A 175 1.73 18.12 -9.42
C TYR A 175 0.61 19.12 -9.73
N ARG A 176 0.12 19.88 -8.74
CA ARG A 176 -1.04 20.76 -8.89
C ARG A 176 -0.93 21.72 -10.06
N ILE A 177 0.16 22.49 -10.10
CA ILE A 177 0.34 23.56 -11.10
C ILE A 177 0.44 22.92 -12.49
N ARG A 178 1.27 21.87 -12.61
CA ARG A 178 1.48 21.13 -13.86
C ARG A 178 0.18 20.54 -14.43
N LEU A 179 -0.69 19.99 -13.58
CA LEU A 179 -1.97 19.41 -13.99
C LEU A 179 -3.06 20.47 -14.22
N GLN A 180 -2.99 21.60 -13.52
CA GLN A 180 -3.91 22.70 -13.77
C GLN A 180 -3.72 23.27 -15.18
N GLU A 181 -2.47 23.36 -15.63
CA GLU A 181 -2.06 23.81 -16.98
C GLU A 181 -2.14 22.72 -18.06
N SER A 182 -2.25 21.45 -17.65
CA SER A 182 -2.38 20.30 -18.55
C SER A 182 -3.64 20.37 -19.44
N ALA A 183 -3.52 19.81 -20.64
CA ALA A 183 -4.63 19.58 -21.55
C ALA A 183 -5.60 18.49 -21.05
N VAL A 184 -5.16 17.63 -20.13
CA VAL A 184 -5.99 16.60 -19.48
C VAL A 184 -6.89 17.27 -18.42
N PRO A 185 -8.22 17.31 -18.61
CA PRO A 185 -9.12 17.82 -17.59
C PRO A 185 -9.26 16.85 -16.42
N ILE A 186 -9.27 17.40 -15.20
CA ILE A 186 -9.66 16.70 -13.98
C ILE A 186 -11.02 17.24 -13.54
N TYR A 187 -12.01 16.35 -13.46
CA TYR A 187 -13.35 16.65 -13.00
C TYR A 187 -13.51 16.23 -11.54
N PHE A 188 -13.80 17.18 -10.66
CA PHE A 188 -14.04 16.95 -9.24
C PHE A 188 -15.53 16.80 -8.93
N GLY A 189 -15.86 16.01 -7.91
CA GLY A 189 -17.25 15.64 -7.58
C GLY A 189 -17.88 14.67 -8.58
N ALA A 190 -17.04 13.95 -9.34
CA ALA A 190 -17.45 12.96 -10.34
C ALA A 190 -17.62 11.57 -9.70
N ASN A 191 -18.70 11.35 -8.94
CA ASN A 191 -18.89 10.11 -8.20
C ASN A 191 -19.31 8.97 -9.16
N CYS A 192 -18.40 8.05 -9.46
CA CYS A 192 -18.64 6.84 -10.24
C CYS A 192 -19.71 5.94 -9.59
N GLN A 193 -20.82 5.72 -10.30
CA GLN A 193 -21.96 4.89 -9.86
C GLN A 193 -22.01 3.52 -10.53
N GLY A 194 -21.17 3.27 -11.53
CA GLY A 194 -21.14 2.03 -12.28
C GLY A 194 -21.08 2.30 -13.79
N PHE A 195 -21.30 1.25 -14.58
CA PHE A 195 -21.14 1.29 -16.02
C PHE A 195 -22.35 0.67 -16.73
N SER A 196 -22.56 1.06 -17.98
CA SER A 196 -23.36 0.28 -18.92
C SER A 196 -22.45 -0.55 -19.81
N PHE A 197 -22.83 -1.81 -20.00
CA PHE A 197 -22.08 -2.78 -20.78
C PHE A 197 -22.82 -3.17 -22.06
N GLU A 198 -22.05 -3.61 -23.06
CA GLU A 198 -22.56 -4.26 -24.26
C GLU A 198 -21.78 -5.56 -24.48
N GLU A 199 -22.50 -6.63 -24.81
CA GLU A 199 -21.92 -7.93 -25.18
C GLU A 199 -22.15 -8.19 -26.67
N VAL A 200 -21.05 -8.39 -27.41
CA VAL A 200 -21.07 -8.73 -28.84
C VAL A 200 -20.16 -9.94 -29.05
N ASP A 201 -20.69 -11.01 -29.66
CA ASP A 201 -19.96 -12.25 -29.92
C ASP A 201 -19.24 -12.84 -28.68
N GLY A 202 -19.82 -12.66 -27.50
CA GLY A 202 -19.28 -13.14 -26.21
C GLY A 202 -18.24 -12.22 -25.56
N ALA A 203 -17.89 -11.10 -26.20
CA ALA A 203 -17.00 -10.08 -25.66
C ALA A 203 -17.80 -8.95 -25.02
N VAL A 204 -17.49 -8.62 -23.75
CA VAL A 204 -18.18 -7.56 -23.00
C VAL A 204 -17.33 -6.28 -23.00
N THR A 205 -17.93 -5.15 -23.36
CA THR A 205 -17.28 -3.84 -23.33
C THR A 205 -18.07 -2.85 -22.47
N ALA A 206 -17.37 -2.01 -21.71
CA ALA A 206 -17.97 -0.86 -21.05
C ALA A 206 -18.22 0.24 -22.09
N ARG A 207 -19.46 0.73 -22.17
CA ARG A 207 -19.89 1.77 -23.14
C ARG A 207 -20.04 3.15 -22.51
N LYS A 208 -20.52 3.17 -21.28
CA LYS A 208 -20.76 4.41 -20.54
C LYS A 208 -20.39 4.21 -19.09
N LEU A 209 -19.75 5.22 -18.52
CA LEU A 209 -19.61 5.37 -17.08
C LEU A 209 -20.71 6.32 -16.58
N HIS A 210 -21.41 5.90 -15.53
CA HIS A 210 -22.45 6.67 -14.86
C HIS A 210 -21.87 7.45 -13.69
N ILE A 211 -22.18 8.74 -13.63
CA ILE A 211 -21.65 9.67 -12.64
C ILE A 211 -22.79 10.42 -11.98
N ASN A 212 -22.78 10.48 -10.65
CA ASN A 212 -23.57 11.45 -9.91
C ASN A 212 -22.70 12.55 -9.33
N ASN A 213 -23.22 13.78 -9.37
CA ASN A 213 -22.68 14.87 -8.56
C ASN A 213 -23.50 15.05 -7.27
N ASP A 214 -23.10 16.02 -6.45
CA ASP A 214 -23.72 16.26 -5.14
C ASP A 214 -25.11 16.90 -5.23
N LEU A 215 -25.51 17.38 -6.41
CA LEU A 215 -26.88 17.83 -6.69
C LEU A 215 -27.81 16.68 -7.09
N GLY A 216 -27.31 15.45 -7.14
CA GLY A 216 -28.05 14.28 -7.64
C GLY A 216 -28.29 14.32 -9.14
N VAL A 217 -27.51 15.12 -9.88
CA VAL A 217 -27.57 15.15 -11.34
C VAL A 217 -26.79 13.96 -11.89
N ASP A 218 -27.44 13.20 -12.78
CA ASP A 218 -26.81 12.13 -13.55
C ASP A 218 -26.05 12.70 -14.75
N PHE A 219 -24.82 12.25 -14.91
CA PHE A 219 -23.96 12.47 -16.07
C PHE A 219 -23.54 11.11 -16.62
N GLU A 220 -23.26 11.07 -17.91
CA GLU A 220 -22.69 9.91 -18.57
C GLU A 220 -21.43 10.35 -19.31
N ILE A 221 -20.41 9.49 -19.32
CA ILE A 221 -19.26 9.64 -20.20
C ILE A 221 -19.01 8.36 -20.98
N THR A 222 -18.73 8.52 -22.27
CA THR A 222 -18.29 7.44 -23.15
C THR A 222 -16.79 7.57 -23.36
N ALA A 223 -16.08 6.45 -23.24
CA ALA A 223 -14.67 6.34 -23.53
C ALA A 223 -14.38 5.07 -24.33
N ASP A 224 -13.25 5.06 -25.05
CA ASP A 224 -12.75 3.84 -25.70
C ASP A 224 -12.09 2.89 -24.70
N CYS A 225 -11.42 3.44 -23.68
CA CYS A 225 -10.85 2.71 -22.56
C CYS A 225 -11.18 3.39 -21.22
N PHE A 226 -11.47 2.58 -20.21
CA PHE A 226 -11.66 3.01 -18.83
C PHE A 226 -10.53 2.47 -17.95
N VAL A 227 -10.10 3.22 -16.94
CA VAL A 227 -9.10 2.75 -15.97
C VAL A 227 -9.59 3.04 -14.55
N LEU A 228 -9.71 2.00 -13.73
CA LEU A 228 -10.03 2.15 -12.30
C LEU A 228 -8.76 2.45 -11.49
N ALA A 229 -8.61 3.69 -11.03
CA ALA A 229 -7.49 4.18 -10.22
C ALA A 229 -7.97 4.72 -8.85
N CYS A 230 -8.98 4.06 -8.27
CA CYS A 230 -9.65 4.47 -7.02
C CYS A 230 -9.01 3.87 -5.75
N GLY A 231 -7.95 3.07 -5.88
CA GLY A 231 -7.31 2.32 -4.79
C GLY A 231 -7.90 0.92 -4.58
N GLY A 232 -7.20 0.07 -3.82
CA GLY A 232 -7.47 -1.38 -3.76
C GLY A 232 -8.91 -1.75 -3.38
N ILE A 233 -9.48 -1.11 -2.36
CA ILE A 233 -10.85 -1.40 -1.92
C ILE A 233 -11.89 -0.86 -2.91
N GLU A 234 -11.73 0.38 -3.37
CA GLU A 234 -12.75 1.03 -4.19
C GLU A 234 -12.77 0.50 -5.63
N ASN A 235 -11.62 0.12 -6.19
CA ASN A 235 -11.55 -0.61 -7.46
C ASN A 235 -12.33 -1.92 -7.37
N THR A 236 -12.06 -2.71 -6.33
CA THR A 236 -12.76 -3.97 -6.09
C THR A 236 -14.26 -3.76 -5.88
N ARG A 237 -14.66 -2.71 -5.14
CA ARG A 237 -16.07 -2.36 -4.92
C ARG A 237 -16.80 -2.05 -6.25
N GLN A 238 -16.19 -1.27 -7.13
CA GLN A 238 -16.77 -0.93 -8.44
C GLN A 238 -16.91 -2.17 -9.33
N LEU A 239 -15.92 -3.06 -9.33
CA LEU A 239 -16.01 -4.35 -10.03
C LEU A 239 -17.08 -5.26 -9.43
N LEU A 240 -17.25 -5.28 -8.10
CA LEU A 240 -18.32 -6.05 -7.45
C LEU A 240 -19.71 -5.50 -7.80
N VAL A 241 -19.85 -4.19 -8.02
CA VAL A 241 -21.09 -3.59 -8.54
C VAL A 241 -21.32 -4.02 -9.99
N ALA A 242 -20.29 -3.95 -10.84
CA ALA A 242 -20.36 -4.39 -12.24
C ALA A 242 -20.66 -5.89 -12.39
N ALA A 243 -20.28 -6.72 -11.40
CA ALA A 243 -20.52 -8.16 -11.40
C ALA A 243 -22.00 -8.54 -11.32
N ASP A 244 -22.91 -7.61 -11.05
CA ASP A 244 -24.36 -7.83 -11.18
C ASP A 244 -24.79 -7.93 -12.66
N ASP A 245 -24.07 -7.24 -13.57
CA ASP A 245 -24.36 -7.20 -15.01
C ASP A 245 -23.38 -8.04 -15.85
N VAL A 246 -22.13 -8.19 -15.40
CA VAL A 246 -21.05 -8.91 -16.11
C VAL A 246 -20.73 -10.23 -15.42
N LYS A 247 -21.29 -11.33 -15.94
CA LYS A 247 -21.13 -12.67 -15.35
C LYS A 247 -19.68 -13.14 -15.29
N GLY A 248 -18.84 -12.75 -16.25
CA GLY A 248 -17.42 -13.12 -16.31
C GLY A 248 -16.65 -12.69 -15.05
N LEU A 249 -17.03 -11.58 -14.42
CA LEU A 249 -16.42 -11.12 -13.16
C LEU A 249 -16.64 -12.08 -11.97
N ARG A 250 -17.60 -13.00 -12.08
CA ARG A 250 -17.91 -14.01 -11.06
C ARG A 250 -17.44 -15.42 -11.46
N GLN A 251 -16.81 -15.60 -12.61
CA GLN A 251 -16.47 -16.92 -13.16
C GLN A 251 -15.65 -17.78 -12.17
N SER A 252 -14.63 -17.19 -11.55
CA SER A 252 -13.69 -17.89 -10.67
C SER A 252 -13.90 -17.64 -9.17
N ASP A 253 -14.94 -16.88 -8.79
CA ASP A 253 -15.17 -16.40 -7.41
C ASP A 253 -13.91 -15.74 -6.77
N THR A 254 -12.98 -15.24 -7.59
CA THR A 254 -11.73 -14.59 -7.13
C THR A 254 -11.93 -13.11 -6.80
N LEU A 255 -12.89 -12.46 -7.46
CA LEU A 255 -13.21 -11.06 -7.21
C LEU A 255 -13.66 -10.83 -5.76
N GLY A 256 -13.00 -9.90 -5.10
CA GLY A 256 -13.14 -9.60 -3.68
C GLY A 256 -12.28 -10.45 -2.76
N ARG A 257 -11.78 -11.62 -3.18
CA ARG A 257 -11.05 -12.55 -2.30
C ARG A 257 -9.55 -12.25 -2.23
N GLY A 258 -8.94 -12.73 -1.15
CA GLY A 258 -7.50 -12.61 -0.95
C GLY A 258 -7.06 -11.18 -0.73
N PHE A 259 -7.86 -10.39 -0.01
CA PHE A 259 -7.42 -9.08 0.45
C PHE A 259 -6.21 -9.26 1.37
N LEU A 260 -5.16 -8.50 1.12
CA LEU A 260 -3.93 -8.49 1.90
C LEU A 260 -3.69 -7.09 2.48
N GLU A 261 -3.07 -7.08 3.65
CA GLU A 261 -2.58 -5.91 4.36
C GLU A 261 -1.27 -6.28 5.06
N HIS A 262 -0.54 -5.29 5.56
CA HIS A 262 0.61 -5.50 6.44
C HIS A 262 0.24 -5.28 7.90
N PRO A 263 0.21 -6.33 8.75
CA PRO A 263 0.23 -6.18 10.20
C PRO A 263 1.45 -5.38 10.66
N HIS A 264 1.22 -4.34 11.46
CA HIS A 264 2.24 -3.45 11.99
C HIS A 264 2.25 -3.42 13.53
N GLY A 265 3.44 -3.40 14.15
CA GLY A 265 3.57 -3.29 15.60
C GLY A 265 4.97 -3.54 16.14
N ALA A 266 5.23 -3.09 17.37
CA ALA A 266 6.49 -3.34 18.06
C ALA A 266 6.46 -4.69 18.77
N VAL A 267 7.32 -5.60 18.31
CA VAL A 267 7.31 -7.02 18.68
C VAL A 267 8.54 -7.44 19.48
N GLY A 268 9.49 -6.53 19.69
CA GLY A 268 10.65 -6.78 20.53
C GLY A 268 11.48 -5.52 20.77
N ALA A 269 12.51 -5.65 21.59
CA ALA A 269 13.50 -4.60 21.83
C ALA A 269 14.88 -5.21 22.11
N VAL A 270 15.92 -4.48 21.75
CA VAL A 270 17.32 -4.89 21.89
C VAL A 270 18.13 -3.79 22.58
N PHE A 271 19.08 -4.17 23.42
CA PHE A 271 20.04 -3.23 23.99
C PHE A 271 21.17 -2.96 22.98
N CYS A 272 21.61 -1.71 22.82
CA CYS A 272 22.74 -1.38 21.94
C CYS A 272 24.08 -1.97 22.39
N GLY A 273 24.18 -2.48 23.63
CA GLY A 273 25.45 -2.98 24.16
C GLY A 273 26.47 -1.85 24.27
N ASP A 274 27.65 -2.05 23.69
CA ASP A 274 28.74 -1.06 23.65
C ASP A 274 28.61 -0.08 22.46
N HIS A 275 27.63 -0.27 21.57
CA HIS A 275 27.42 0.61 20.42
C HIS A 275 26.81 1.95 20.85
N ALA A 276 27.36 3.05 20.35
CA ALA A 276 26.82 4.38 20.55
C ALA A 276 25.72 4.69 19.51
N PRO A 277 24.81 5.64 19.78
CA PRO A 277 23.78 6.05 18.81
C PRO A 277 24.36 6.46 17.45
N GLU A 278 25.55 7.08 17.45
CA GLU A 278 26.25 7.53 16.24
C GLU A 278 26.73 6.35 15.37
N ASP A 279 26.77 5.14 15.92
CA ASP A 279 27.13 3.94 15.15
C ASP A 279 25.92 3.32 14.42
N LEU A 280 24.69 3.82 14.67
CA LEU A 280 23.43 3.29 14.14
C LEU A 280 22.80 4.16 13.05
N VAL A 281 23.63 4.96 12.35
CA VAL A 281 23.18 5.80 11.22
C VAL A 281 22.43 4.96 10.19
N GLY A 282 21.29 5.45 9.76
CA GLY A 282 20.37 4.78 8.85
C GLY A 282 19.44 3.77 9.53
N PHE A 283 19.85 3.14 10.65
CA PHE A 283 19.00 2.17 11.35
C PHE A 283 18.00 2.84 12.28
N THR A 284 18.44 3.81 13.08
CA THR A 284 17.59 4.49 14.07
C THR A 284 17.13 5.89 13.66
N ASP A 285 17.71 6.45 12.60
CA ASP A 285 17.43 7.79 12.11
C ASP A 285 17.13 7.80 10.58
N TYR A 286 17.07 9.00 9.99
CA TYR A 286 16.70 9.22 8.58
C TYR A 286 17.75 10.11 7.90
N PRO A 287 18.99 9.63 7.71
CA PRO A 287 20.06 10.40 7.10
C PRO A 287 19.74 10.81 5.66
N LEU A 288 20.44 11.86 5.20
CA LEU A 288 20.39 12.30 3.82
C LEU A 288 21.53 11.65 3.04
N ASP A 289 21.19 11.00 1.94
CA ASP A 289 22.15 10.57 0.92
C ASP A 289 22.82 11.80 0.23
N VAL A 290 23.83 11.54 -0.60
CA VAL A 290 24.61 12.55 -1.34
C VAL A 290 23.73 13.47 -2.21
N ASP A 291 22.61 12.96 -2.69
CA ASP A 291 21.63 13.68 -3.51
C ASP A 291 20.48 14.32 -2.71
N LYS A 292 20.60 14.32 -1.37
CA LYS A 292 19.62 14.85 -0.41
C LYS A 292 18.30 14.08 -0.34
N THR A 293 18.27 12.83 -0.76
CA THR A 293 17.14 11.92 -0.55
C THR A 293 17.32 11.24 0.81
N GLN A 294 16.26 11.24 1.63
CA GLN A 294 16.32 10.54 2.91
C GLN A 294 16.24 9.03 2.69
N PHE A 295 16.91 8.27 3.56
CA PHE A 295 16.78 6.82 3.58
C PHE A 295 16.69 6.29 5.01
N LYS A 296 16.17 5.06 5.15
CA LYS A 296 16.16 4.28 6.38
C LYS A 296 16.51 2.83 6.06
N ILE A 297 17.31 2.22 6.91
CA ILE A 297 17.73 0.83 6.83
C ILE A 297 16.94 0.05 7.88
N GLY A 298 16.34 -1.06 7.45
CA GLY A 298 15.68 -2.02 8.32
C GLY A 298 16.50 -3.28 8.49
N LEU A 299 15.85 -4.23 9.15
CA LEU A 299 16.32 -5.60 9.30
C LEU A 299 15.25 -6.52 8.73
N GLY A 300 15.65 -7.68 8.25
CA GLY A 300 14.72 -8.72 7.82
C GLY A 300 15.48 -10.03 7.65
N LEU A 301 14.78 -11.08 7.24
CA LEU A 301 15.46 -12.27 6.76
C LEU A 301 15.91 -12.07 5.33
N ASN A 302 17.03 -12.67 4.97
CA ASN A 302 17.44 -12.84 3.58
C ASN A 302 16.31 -13.51 2.79
N GLU A 303 16.02 -13.03 1.58
CA GLU A 303 14.85 -13.45 0.81
C GLU A 303 14.89 -14.93 0.43
N GLU A 304 16.08 -15.45 0.09
CA GLU A 304 16.30 -16.86 -0.26
C GLU A 304 16.16 -17.72 1.00
N PHE A 305 16.76 -17.29 2.11
CA PHE A 305 16.65 -17.96 3.40
C PHE A 305 15.19 -18.08 3.87
N ALA A 306 14.40 -17.01 3.72
CA ALA A 306 12.97 -16.99 4.07
C ALA A 306 12.15 -17.87 3.11
N ALA A 307 12.39 -17.77 1.80
CA ALA A 307 11.68 -18.51 0.78
C ALA A 307 11.87 -20.03 0.91
N GLU A 308 13.10 -20.51 1.17
CA GLU A 308 13.39 -21.92 1.41
C GLU A 308 12.62 -22.52 2.60
N ARG A 309 12.21 -21.68 3.55
CA ARG A 309 11.45 -22.07 4.75
C ARG A 309 9.94 -21.84 4.59
N GLY A 310 9.51 -21.34 3.43
CA GLY A 310 8.12 -20.97 3.18
C GLY A 310 7.59 -19.96 4.20
N MET A 311 8.42 -18.99 4.58
CA MET A 311 8.07 -17.94 5.55
C MET A 311 7.63 -16.66 4.85
N ILE A 312 6.69 -15.93 5.47
CA ILE A 312 6.37 -14.57 5.02
C ILE A 312 7.58 -13.64 5.15
N ASN A 313 7.70 -12.68 4.24
CA ASN A 313 8.67 -11.60 4.38
C ASN A 313 8.28 -10.72 5.58
N THR A 314 9.21 -10.53 6.52
CA THR A 314 9.02 -9.63 7.67
C THR A 314 10.20 -8.67 7.75
N SER A 315 9.88 -7.38 7.79
CA SER A 315 10.85 -6.32 8.01
C SER A 315 10.68 -5.70 9.40
N PHE A 316 11.80 -5.30 10.01
CA PHE A 316 11.85 -4.65 11.30
C PHE A 316 12.56 -3.31 11.14
N THR A 317 11.91 -2.21 11.52
CA THR A 317 12.61 -0.94 11.71
C THR A 317 13.08 -0.82 13.15
N MET A 318 14.24 -0.21 13.32
CA MET A 318 14.82 0.13 14.61
C MET A 318 14.40 1.55 14.98
N GLU A 319 13.86 1.73 16.18
CA GLU A 319 13.48 3.03 16.73
C GLU A 319 13.89 3.08 18.22
N PRO A 320 14.31 4.23 18.78
CA PRO A 320 14.45 4.37 20.22
C PRO A 320 13.17 3.90 20.91
N LEU A 321 13.27 2.95 21.86
CA LEU A 321 12.09 2.27 22.40
C LEU A 321 11.10 3.28 22.98
N GLU A 322 11.59 4.28 23.69
CA GLU A 322 10.79 5.34 24.31
C GLU A 322 9.99 6.22 23.33
N SER A 323 10.35 6.18 22.04
CA SER A 323 9.63 6.91 20.98
C SER A 323 8.44 6.15 20.41
N ILE A 324 8.35 4.84 20.68
CA ILE A 324 7.25 3.99 20.22
C ILE A 324 6.02 4.25 21.10
N PRO A 325 4.84 4.49 20.50
CA PRO A 325 3.57 4.62 21.25
C PRO A 325 3.25 3.35 22.06
N GLU A 326 2.67 3.52 23.25
CA GLU A 326 2.40 2.41 24.17
C GLU A 326 1.46 1.37 23.57
N GLU A 327 0.46 1.83 22.84
CA GLU A 327 -0.54 1.03 22.12
C GLU A 327 0.07 0.16 21.01
N SER A 328 1.28 0.48 20.55
CA SER A 328 2.02 -0.31 19.56
C SER A 328 2.93 -1.38 20.18
N LEU A 329 3.00 -1.48 21.51
CA LEU A 329 3.86 -2.44 22.20
C LEU A 329 3.11 -3.75 22.50
N HIS A 330 3.58 -4.85 21.90
CA HIS A 330 2.96 -6.17 22.06
C HIS A 330 3.77 -7.03 23.05
N GLY A 331 3.30 -7.14 24.28
CA GLY A 331 3.87 -7.96 25.36
C GLY A 331 4.17 -7.18 26.63
N GLU A 332 3.80 -7.74 27.79
CA GLU A 332 4.02 -7.13 29.11
C GLU A 332 5.51 -6.82 29.39
N ALA A 333 6.41 -7.73 28.99
CA ALA A 333 7.85 -7.53 29.18
C ALA A 333 8.37 -6.31 28.39
N LEU A 334 7.87 -6.11 27.17
CA LEU A 334 8.23 -4.98 26.33
C LEU A 334 7.70 -3.67 26.90
N ARG A 335 6.45 -3.63 27.39
CA ARG A 335 5.88 -2.45 28.06
C ARG A 335 6.65 -2.07 29.32
N LYS A 336 7.01 -3.04 30.17
CA LYS A 336 7.84 -2.78 31.37
C LYS A 336 9.22 -2.22 31.01
N LEU A 337 9.85 -2.76 29.97
CA LEU A 337 11.12 -2.25 29.48
C LEU A 337 10.98 -0.81 28.97
N TRP A 338 9.94 -0.55 28.18
CA TRP A 338 9.61 0.78 27.68
C TRP A 338 9.39 1.79 28.81
N GLU A 339 8.59 1.44 29.83
CA GLU A 339 8.37 2.28 31.01
C GLU A 339 9.69 2.63 31.71
N SER A 340 10.59 1.66 31.83
CA SER A 340 11.90 1.83 32.46
C SER A 340 12.91 2.62 31.62
N SER A 341 12.71 2.66 30.30
CA SER A 341 13.56 3.39 29.34
C SER A 341 13.24 4.88 29.25
N ARG A 342 12.14 5.33 29.85
CA ARG A 342 11.74 6.74 29.80
C ARG A 342 12.77 7.64 30.54
N PRO A 343 13.01 8.87 30.05
CA PRO A 343 14.01 9.77 30.64
C PRO A 343 13.82 10.06 32.15
N SER A 344 12.59 10.01 32.65
CA SER A 344 12.30 10.18 34.08
C SER A 344 12.69 8.97 34.94
N ALA A 345 12.83 7.78 34.34
CA ALA A 345 13.18 6.53 35.01
C ALA A 345 14.69 6.23 34.95
N LEU A 346 15.40 6.73 33.94
CA LEU A 346 16.84 6.49 33.75
C LEU A 346 17.71 7.41 34.64
N LYS A 347 18.54 6.81 35.50
CA LYS A 347 19.61 7.50 36.27
C LYS A 347 20.94 7.61 35.49
N SER A 348 21.01 7.07 34.27
CA SER A 348 22.21 6.93 33.44
C SER A 348 21.92 7.38 32.01
N LYS A 349 22.90 8.00 31.35
CA LYS A 349 22.82 8.46 29.95
C LYS A 349 23.25 7.40 28.91
N SER A 350 23.54 6.16 29.30
CA SER A 350 24.40 5.26 28.50
C SER A 350 23.80 3.93 28.02
N SER A 351 22.55 3.58 28.34
CA SER A 351 21.91 2.39 27.78
C SER A 351 20.81 2.77 26.81
N HIS A 352 21.08 2.69 25.51
CA HIS A 352 20.07 2.85 24.47
C HIS A 352 19.35 1.51 24.26
N VAL A 353 18.03 1.52 24.43
CA VAL A 353 17.16 0.39 24.14
C VAL A 353 16.43 0.72 22.84
N ILE A 354 16.54 -0.16 21.87
CA ILE A 354 15.97 0.03 20.53
C ILE A 354 14.81 -0.94 20.37
N GLY A 355 13.62 -0.42 20.08
CA GLY A 355 12.47 -1.21 19.69
C GLY A 355 12.59 -1.73 18.26
N LEU A 356 12.06 -2.93 18.04
CA LEU A 356 11.96 -3.60 16.75
C LEU A 356 10.49 -3.57 16.31
N TYR A 357 10.19 -2.71 15.34
CA TYR A 357 8.85 -2.50 14.82
C TYR A 357 8.67 -3.31 13.53
N ALA A 358 7.82 -4.33 13.59
CA ALA A 358 7.55 -5.24 12.48
C ALA A 358 6.57 -4.65 11.47
N ARG A 359 6.83 -4.91 10.19
CA ARG A 359 5.88 -4.79 9.07
C ARG A 359 6.00 -6.06 8.24
N THR A 360 4.88 -6.75 8.06
CA THR A 360 4.90 -8.15 7.68
C THR A 360 4.07 -8.37 6.43
N GLU A 361 4.56 -9.20 5.51
CA GLU A 361 3.72 -9.80 4.50
C GLU A 361 2.59 -10.63 5.15
N GLN A 362 1.59 -10.98 4.36
CA GLN A 362 0.47 -11.83 4.76
C GLN A 362 0.26 -12.91 3.71
N ARG A 363 -0.02 -14.14 4.14
CA ARG A 363 -0.45 -15.22 3.24
C ARG A 363 -1.80 -14.93 2.61
N TRP A 364 -2.00 -15.49 1.42
CA TRP A 364 -3.30 -15.44 0.77
C TRP A 364 -4.36 -16.17 1.62
N ASN A 365 -5.50 -15.53 1.82
CA ASN A 365 -6.62 -16.11 2.55
C ASN A 365 -7.94 -15.78 1.84
N ALA A 366 -8.68 -16.81 1.42
CA ALA A 366 -9.95 -16.68 0.70
C ALA A 366 -11.03 -15.95 1.51
N GLU A 367 -10.97 -16.06 2.84
CA GLU A 367 -11.91 -15.42 3.78
C GLU A 367 -11.49 -13.99 4.13
N SER A 368 -10.24 -13.61 3.81
CA SER A 368 -9.84 -12.21 3.77
C SER A 368 -10.39 -11.60 2.47
N ARG A 369 -11.44 -10.79 2.56
CA ARG A 369 -12.20 -10.35 1.38
C ARG A 369 -12.82 -8.98 1.49
N ILE A 370 -13.02 -8.36 0.34
CA ILE A 370 -13.89 -7.21 0.12
C ILE A 370 -15.23 -7.72 -0.42
N SER A 371 -16.33 -7.19 0.10
CA SER A 371 -17.69 -7.51 -0.35
C SER A 371 -18.59 -6.26 -0.33
N LEU A 372 -19.81 -6.39 -0.85
CA LEU A 372 -20.82 -5.33 -0.80
C LEU A 372 -21.82 -5.59 0.32
N ILE A 373 -22.23 -4.53 1.01
CA ILE A 373 -23.33 -4.56 1.97
C ILE A 373 -24.57 -3.87 1.41
N SER A 374 -25.71 -4.10 2.06
CA SER A 374 -27.00 -3.48 1.67
C SER A 374 -27.06 -1.98 1.97
N ALA A 375 -26.25 -1.51 2.93
CA ALA A 375 -26.13 -0.10 3.26
C ALA A 375 -25.59 0.69 2.06
N LYS A 376 -26.18 1.86 1.85
CA LYS A 376 -25.83 2.77 0.75
C LYS A 376 -25.24 4.07 1.27
N ASP A 377 -24.52 4.79 0.43
CA ASP A 377 -24.17 6.17 0.67
C ASP A 377 -25.33 7.14 0.34
N ASP A 378 -25.07 8.45 0.46
CA ASP A 378 -26.04 9.51 0.18
C ASP A 378 -26.42 9.63 -1.31
N LEU A 379 -25.64 9.02 -2.21
CA LEU A 379 -25.90 8.97 -3.65
C LEU A 379 -26.51 7.63 -4.09
N GLY A 380 -26.73 6.69 -3.16
CA GLY A 380 -27.37 5.40 -3.43
C GLY A 380 -26.41 4.28 -3.85
N SER A 381 -25.10 4.52 -3.82
CA SER A 381 -24.06 3.55 -4.10
C SER A 381 -23.91 2.55 -2.93
N LYS A 382 -23.79 1.26 -3.23
CA LYS A 382 -23.58 0.20 -2.21
C LYS A 382 -22.22 0.41 -1.52
N ARG A 383 -22.19 0.33 -0.19
CA ARG A 383 -20.95 0.43 0.60
C ARG A 383 -20.18 -0.89 0.59
N ALA A 384 -18.88 -0.80 0.85
CA ALA A 384 -18.01 -1.96 0.99
C ALA A 384 -18.05 -2.53 2.43
N ARG A 385 -17.84 -3.83 2.55
CA ARG A 385 -17.37 -4.48 3.77
C ARG A 385 -15.97 -5.05 3.50
N LEU A 386 -15.08 -4.86 4.45
CA LEU A 386 -13.80 -5.56 4.52
C LEU A 386 -13.86 -6.59 5.64
N ASP A 387 -13.55 -7.83 5.31
CA ASP A 387 -13.27 -8.89 6.27
C ASP A 387 -11.78 -9.22 6.14
N TRP A 388 -10.94 -8.83 7.11
CA TRP A 388 -9.49 -9.05 7.05
C TRP A 388 -9.07 -10.22 7.93
N ARG A 389 -8.34 -11.20 7.38
CA ARG A 389 -7.98 -12.44 8.09
C ARG A 389 -6.48 -12.72 8.02
N VAL A 390 -5.82 -12.56 9.15
CA VAL A 390 -4.42 -12.98 9.37
C VAL A 390 -4.42 -14.38 9.98
N SER A 391 -3.51 -15.25 9.54
CA SER A 391 -3.44 -16.64 10.00
C SER A 391 -2.52 -16.81 11.21
N ASP A 392 -2.74 -17.85 12.00
CA ASP A 392 -1.82 -18.22 13.09
C ASP A 392 -0.39 -18.51 12.59
N GLN A 393 -0.27 -18.99 11.34
CA GLN A 393 1.03 -19.23 10.72
C GLN A 393 1.77 -17.92 10.41
N ASP A 394 1.06 -16.85 10.04
CA ASP A 394 1.68 -15.53 9.87
C ASP A 394 2.26 -15.04 11.19
N VAL A 395 1.52 -15.18 12.30
CA VAL A 395 2.00 -14.84 13.66
C VAL A 395 3.22 -15.68 14.06
N ALA A 396 3.22 -16.97 13.75
CA ALA A 396 4.34 -17.87 14.01
C ALA A 396 5.60 -17.48 13.22
N ASP A 397 5.44 -17.01 11.98
CA ASP A 397 6.55 -16.56 11.16
C ASP A 397 7.13 -15.23 11.63
N ILE A 398 6.30 -14.29 12.11
CA ILE A 398 6.77 -13.03 12.71
C ILE A 398 7.67 -13.33 13.90
N LYS A 399 7.21 -14.21 14.79
CA LYS A 399 7.99 -14.66 15.95
C LYS A 399 9.31 -15.30 15.52
N THR A 400 9.26 -16.22 14.56
CA THR A 400 10.44 -16.93 14.07
C THR A 400 11.44 -15.97 13.43
N SER A 401 10.96 -15.01 12.63
CA SER A 401 11.77 -13.96 12.02
C SER A 401 12.46 -13.11 13.08
N LEU A 402 11.72 -12.70 14.12
CA LEU A 402 12.27 -11.93 15.23
C LEU A 402 13.37 -12.72 15.99
N GLU A 403 13.16 -14.01 16.25
CA GLU A 403 14.16 -14.87 16.91
C GLU A 403 15.44 -15.03 16.09
N LEU A 404 15.33 -15.12 14.76
CA LEU A 404 16.45 -15.24 13.85
C LEU A 404 17.21 -13.92 13.72
N VAL A 405 16.50 -12.80 13.51
CA VAL A 405 17.10 -11.45 13.48
C VAL A 405 17.78 -11.15 14.83
N ALA A 406 17.17 -11.50 15.95
CA ALA A 406 17.77 -11.34 17.28
C ALA A 406 19.11 -12.08 17.43
N LYS A 407 19.23 -13.29 16.88
CA LYS A 407 20.50 -14.04 16.88
C LYS A 407 21.59 -13.32 16.08
N GLU A 408 21.24 -12.76 14.93
CA GLU A 408 22.18 -12.00 14.10
C GLU A 408 22.60 -10.68 14.77
N LEU A 409 21.67 -9.98 15.42
CA LEU A 409 21.99 -8.79 16.21
C LEU A 409 22.95 -9.10 17.37
N MET A 410 22.72 -10.19 18.11
CA MET A 410 23.65 -10.59 19.17
C MET A 410 25.05 -10.94 18.65
N LYS A 411 25.16 -11.56 17.46
CA LYS A 411 26.46 -11.78 16.79
C LYS A 411 27.15 -10.46 16.40
N ALA A 412 26.37 -9.44 16.07
CA ALA A 412 26.84 -8.09 15.76
C ALA A 412 27.16 -7.26 17.03
N GLY A 413 27.15 -7.86 18.23
CA GLY A 413 27.55 -7.20 19.47
C GLY A 413 26.44 -6.41 20.17
N PHE A 414 25.19 -6.55 19.71
CA PHE A 414 24.04 -6.02 20.44
C PHE A 414 23.75 -6.89 21.67
N GLY A 415 23.10 -6.30 22.66
CA GLY A 415 22.78 -6.92 23.94
C GLY A 415 21.58 -7.88 23.87
N PRO A 416 21.11 -8.35 25.04
CA PRO A 416 19.97 -9.23 25.14
C PRO A 416 18.73 -8.65 24.43
N VAL A 417 17.93 -9.53 23.82
CA VAL A 417 16.67 -9.15 23.18
C VAL A 417 15.51 -9.47 24.13
N THR A 418 14.65 -8.49 24.36
CA THR A 418 13.33 -8.68 24.96
C THR A 418 12.34 -8.93 23.84
N PHE A 419 11.73 -10.12 23.86
CA PHE A 419 10.69 -10.50 22.91
C PHE A 419 9.33 -10.04 23.43
N GLY A 420 8.49 -9.58 22.50
CA GLY A 420 7.07 -9.40 22.73
C GLY A 420 6.33 -10.72 22.93
N ASP A 421 5.06 -10.64 23.31
CA ASP A 421 4.19 -11.81 23.44
C ASP A 421 3.52 -12.11 22.08
N PRO A 422 3.78 -13.26 21.44
CA PRO A 422 3.16 -13.62 20.16
C PRO A 422 1.63 -13.67 20.23
N SER A 423 1.05 -13.97 21.40
CA SER A 423 -0.41 -13.95 21.59
C SER A 423 -0.99 -12.55 21.53
N GLU A 424 -0.18 -11.49 21.65
CA GLU A 424 -0.57 -10.10 21.47
C GLU A 424 -0.21 -9.57 20.08
N PHE A 425 0.55 -10.29 19.24
CA PHE A 425 0.81 -9.86 17.85
C PHE A 425 -0.47 -9.85 17.02
N VAL A 426 -1.49 -10.60 17.46
CA VAL A 426 -2.83 -10.51 16.90
C VAL A 426 -3.45 -9.13 17.06
N THR A 427 -2.99 -8.27 17.96
CA THR A 427 -3.51 -6.90 18.11
C THR A 427 -2.77 -5.89 17.24
N MET A 428 -1.87 -6.33 16.36
CA MET A 428 -1.23 -5.49 15.37
C MET A 428 -2.28 -4.89 14.44
N GLU A 429 -2.05 -3.65 14.01
CA GLU A 429 -2.98 -2.91 13.17
C GLU A 429 -2.63 -3.06 11.69
N GLY A 430 -3.62 -2.94 10.81
CA GLY A 430 -3.40 -2.87 9.37
C GLY A 430 -2.73 -1.57 8.93
N GLY A 431 -1.69 -1.68 8.11
CA GLY A 431 -0.83 -0.58 7.69
C GLY A 431 -1.37 0.39 6.63
N GLY A 432 -2.56 0.16 6.07
CA GLY A 432 -3.13 0.97 4.99
C GLY A 432 -2.58 0.64 3.60
N HIS A 433 -1.97 -0.54 3.43
CA HIS A 433 -1.39 -1.07 2.21
C HIS A 433 -2.34 -2.09 1.57
N HIS A 434 -3.49 -1.63 1.08
CA HIS A 434 -4.50 -2.50 0.50
C HIS A 434 -4.00 -3.23 -0.75
N LEU A 435 -3.86 -4.55 -0.71
CA LEU A 435 -3.59 -5.38 -1.89
C LEU A 435 -4.64 -6.49 -2.06
N GLY A 436 -4.65 -7.12 -3.24
CA GLY A 436 -5.59 -8.19 -3.57
C GLY A 436 -7.00 -7.68 -3.87
N GLY A 437 -8.01 -8.54 -3.75
CA GLY A 437 -9.40 -8.25 -4.10
C GLY A 437 -9.69 -8.25 -5.60
N ALA A 438 -8.81 -7.69 -6.42
CA ALA A 438 -8.85 -7.79 -7.88
C ALA A 438 -7.48 -8.23 -8.41
N ARG A 439 -7.01 -9.39 -7.96
CA ARG A 439 -5.62 -9.82 -8.16
C ARG A 439 -5.31 -10.11 -9.63
N MET A 440 -4.06 -9.89 -9.98
CA MET A 440 -3.49 -10.22 -11.28
C MET A 440 -3.27 -11.73 -11.43
N HIS A 441 -3.55 -12.27 -12.61
CA HIS A 441 -3.20 -13.63 -13.01
C HIS A 441 -3.33 -13.81 -14.54
N GLU A 442 -2.53 -14.66 -15.18
CA GLU A 442 -2.62 -14.92 -16.64
C GLU A 442 -3.96 -15.50 -17.07
N SER A 443 -4.53 -16.37 -16.23
CA SER A 443 -5.84 -17.00 -16.44
C SER A 443 -6.96 -16.32 -15.63
N PRO A 444 -8.14 -16.10 -16.24
CA PRO A 444 -9.35 -15.61 -15.55
C PRO A 444 -9.86 -16.56 -14.46
N ASP A 445 -9.42 -17.82 -14.48
CA ASP A 445 -9.83 -18.81 -13.48
C ASP A 445 -9.16 -18.58 -12.12
N TYR A 446 -8.09 -17.77 -12.08
CA TYR A 446 -7.36 -17.50 -10.86
C TYR A 446 -7.13 -16.01 -10.61
N GLY A 447 -7.53 -15.10 -11.49
CA GLY A 447 -7.42 -13.66 -11.26
C GLY A 447 -8.49 -12.85 -11.94
N VAL A 448 -8.48 -11.55 -11.69
CA VAL A 448 -9.45 -10.59 -12.23
C VAL A 448 -8.86 -9.82 -13.40
N VAL A 449 -7.56 -9.54 -13.35
CA VAL A 449 -6.83 -8.81 -14.40
C VAL A 449 -5.63 -9.61 -14.91
N ASP A 450 -5.22 -9.36 -16.15
CA ASP A 450 -4.02 -9.96 -16.75
C ASP A 450 -2.73 -9.20 -16.35
N ALA A 451 -1.59 -9.64 -16.89
CA ALA A 451 -0.28 -9.03 -16.64
C ALA A 451 -0.18 -7.53 -17.01
N ASN A 452 -1.08 -7.03 -17.87
CA ASN A 452 -1.16 -5.63 -18.27
C ASN A 452 -2.23 -4.86 -17.49
N LEU A 453 -2.75 -5.44 -16.39
CA LEU A 453 -3.86 -4.93 -15.59
C LEU A 453 -5.20 -4.83 -16.35
N LYS A 454 -5.33 -5.44 -17.54
CA LYS A 454 -6.60 -5.48 -18.28
C LYS A 454 -7.53 -6.47 -17.58
N CYS A 455 -8.77 -6.07 -17.35
CA CYS A 455 -9.82 -6.96 -16.85
C CYS A 455 -10.09 -8.10 -17.83
N HIS A 456 -10.05 -9.35 -17.35
CA HIS A 456 -10.35 -10.51 -18.20
C HIS A 456 -11.79 -10.52 -18.72
N ALA A 457 -12.72 -9.98 -17.93
CA ALA A 457 -14.16 -10.05 -18.20
C ALA A 457 -14.69 -8.83 -18.97
N ILE A 458 -13.92 -7.76 -19.10
CA ILE A 458 -14.35 -6.49 -19.71
C ILE A 458 -13.21 -5.97 -20.59
N ASP A 459 -13.44 -5.91 -21.90
CA ASP A 459 -12.37 -5.77 -22.89
C ASP A 459 -11.61 -4.45 -22.88
N ASN A 460 -12.22 -3.40 -22.35
CA ASN A 460 -11.70 -2.04 -22.36
C ASN A 460 -11.60 -1.42 -20.95
N LEU A 461 -11.42 -2.24 -19.92
CA LEU A 461 -11.33 -1.84 -18.52
C LEU A 461 -10.03 -2.31 -17.85
#